data_AF-A0AAU0N0S8-F1
#
_entry.id   AF-A0AAU0N0S8-F1
#
_cell.length_a   1.000
_cell.length_b   1.000
_cell.length_c   1.000
_cell.angle_alpha   90.00
_cell.angle_beta   90.00
_cell.angle_gamma   90.00
#
_symmetry.space_group_name_H-M   'P 1'
#
loop_
_entity.id
_entity.type
_entity.pdbx_description
1 polymer ?
#
loop_
_entity_poly.entity_id
_entity_poly.type
_entity_poly.pdbx_seq_one_letter_code
_entity_poly.pdbx_strand_id
1 'polypeptide(L)'
;MSSSQFSRSRGFTLIEIMVVLVIVSIIGIGSYSLLESFFTTDRVLTARADEMRRLSMAMYRLDDDLRQLTVRPVKNAYSGYEPVFQGVSNEFEFTRLGAANLTGEPRGNLLRLHYGIGYPEEDSVRGRGRDREQDQDDDTTLLLRSRWRILDRGPDSEPIAEPILDGIVDLNVRYYDRDTEVWLAQWPPASTSTTPGEADLRLPEAIEITLVTRSAGEMRRVFSLPEYTIEFGGGSGSGGDGVDNGGDSGGEDDGSDEGEGRNSDDAGSRDDSSDGGNGDSEATQ
;
A
#
# COMPACT_ATOMS: atom_id res chain seq x y z
N MET A 1 67.17 -69.19 -31.89
CA MET A 1 67.73 -68.20 -30.94
C MET A 1 66.68 -67.12 -30.75
N SER A 2 65.96 -67.15 -29.62
CA SER A 2 64.94 -66.15 -29.29
C SER A 2 65.58 -65.11 -28.38
N SER A 3 65.71 -63.88 -28.85
CA SER A 3 66.34 -62.78 -28.14
C SER A 3 65.33 -62.19 -27.15
N SER A 4 65.42 -62.54 -25.88
CA SER A 4 64.66 -61.89 -24.82
C SER A 4 65.21 -60.48 -24.57
N GLN A 5 64.46 -59.47 -25.00
CA GLN A 5 64.74 -58.09 -24.61
C GLN A 5 64.37 -57.87 -23.14
N PHE A 6 65.36 -57.67 -22.28
CA PHE A 6 65.14 -57.18 -20.92
C PHE A 6 64.78 -55.69 -20.98
N SER A 7 63.51 -55.37 -20.72
CA SER A 7 63.05 -54.00 -20.48
C SER A 7 63.76 -53.45 -19.23
N ARG A 8 64.55 -52.38 -19.38
CA ARG A 8 65.08 -51.62 -18.25
C ARG A 8 63.94 -50.88 -17.56
N SER A 9 63.57 -51.33 -16.36
CA SER A 9 62.70 -50.59 -15.46
C SER A 9 63.40 -49.30 -15.05
N ARG A 10 62.97 -48.15 -15.59
CA ARG A 10 63.40 -46.83 -15.12
C ARG A 10 62.66 -46.57 -13.82
N GLY A 11 63.37 -46.54 -12.70
CA GLY A 11 62.82 -46.12 -11.40
C GLY A 11 62.56 -44.62 -11.41
N PHE A 12 61.47 -44.19 -10.78
CA PHE A 12 61.13 -42.77 -10.59
C PHE A 12 62.24 -42.06 -9.82
N THR A 13 62.62 -40.87 -10.28
CA THR A 13 63.57 -40.03 -9.57
C THR A 13 62.86 -39.21 -8.49
N LEU A 14 63.53 -38.96 -7.36
CA LEU A 14 62.97 -38.15 -6.27
C LEU A 14 62.58 -36.74 -6.74
N ILE A 15 63.36 -36.18 -7.69
CA ILE A 15 63.07 -34.87 -8.28
C ILE A 15 61.79 -34.84 -9.11
N GLU A 16 61.42 -35.93 -9.78
CA GLU A 16 60.19 -36.02 -10.59
C GLU A 16 58.94 -35.96 -9.70
N ILE A 17 58.93 -36.73 -8.61
CA ILE A 17 57.85 -36.67 -7.63
C ILE A 17 57.79 -35.30 -6.95
N MET A 18 58.94 -34.67 -6.65
CA MET A 18 58.95 -33.32 -6.10
C MET A 18 58.36 -32.28 -7.07
N VAL A 19 58.75 -32.30 -8.34
CA VAL A 19 58.24 -31.36 -9.35
C VAL A 19 56.74 -31.56 -9.56
N VAL A 20 56.28 -32.82 -9.64
CA VAL A 20 54.85 -33.15 -9.77
C VAL A 20 54.07 -32.61 -8.57
N LEU A 21 54.55 -32.83 -7.34
CA LEU A 21 53.89 -32.33 -6.13
C LEU A 21 53.83 -30.80 -6.12
N VAL A 22 54.92 -30.12 -6.48
CA VAL A 22 54.94 -28.65 -6.54
C VAL A 22 53.91 -28.12 -7.54
N ILE A 23 53.87 -28.67 -8.75
CA ILE A 23 52.92 -28.23 -9.78
C ILE A 23 51.48 -28.52 -9.36
N VAL A 24 51.19 -29.72 -8.84
CA VAL A 24 49.85 -30.10 -8.37
C VAL A 24 49.41 -29.20 -7.22
N SER A 25 50.29 -28.90 -6.27
CA SER A 25 49.98 -27.98 -5.16
C SER A 25 49.65 -26.57 -5.65
N ILE A 26 50.40 -26.03 -6.62
CA ILE A 26 50.12 -24.71 -7.19
C ILE A 26 48.77 -24.69 -7.91
N ILE A 27 48.50 -25.69 -8.75
CA ILE A 27 47.22 -25.80 -9.46
C ILE A 27 46.06 -25.98 -8.48
N GLY A 28 46.23 -26.79 -7.44
CA GLY A 28 45.23 -27.01 -6.40
C GLY A 28 44.87 -25.71 -5.66
N ILE A 29 45.89 -24.95 -5.24
CA ILE A 29 45.70 -23.65 -4.57
C ILE A 29 45.03 -22.65 -5.52
N GLY A 30 45.49 -22.55 -6.77
CA GLY A 30 44.89 -21.66 -7.77
C GLY A 30 43.42 -21.99 -8.07
N SER A 31 43.09 -23.28 -8.19
CA SER A 31 41.71 -23.74 -8.43
C SER A 31 40.79 -23.43 -7.26
N TYR A 32 41.26 -23.65 -6.03
CA TYR A 32 40.51 -23.31 -4.83
C TYR A 32 40.26 -21.80 -4.72
N SER A 33 41.28 -20.99 -5.02
CA SER A 33 41.15 -19.53 -5.01
C SER A 33 40.14 -19.01 -6.05
N LEU A 34 40.09 -19.62 -7.23
CA LEU A 34 39.10 -19.24 -8.25
C LEU A 34 37.69 -19.60 -7.81
N LEU A 35 37.49 -20.79 -7.25
CA LEU A 35 36.18 -21.23 -6.78
C LEU A 35 35.63 -20.32 -5.67
N GLU A 36 36.48 -19.91 -4.73
CA GLU A 36 36.11 -18.95 -3.67
C GLU A 36 35.70 -17.58 -4.25
N SER A 37 36.45 -17.11 -5.25
CA SER A 37 36.13 -15.86 -5.96
C SER A 37 34.78 -15.94 -6.67
N PHE A 38 34.48 -17.06 -7.33
CA PHE A 38 33.18 -17.29 -7.96
C PHE A 38 32.04 -17.27 -6.94
N PHE A 39 32.17 -18.00 -5.83
CA PHE A 39 31.11 -18.02 -4.81
C PHE A 39 30.89 -16.66 -4.15
N THR A 40 31.95 -15.91 -3.87
CA THR A 40 31.84 -14.56 -3.30
C THR A 40 31.17 -13.61 -4.30
N THR A 41 31.57 -13.67 -5.57
CA THR A 41 30.99 -12.83 -6.63
C THR A 41 29.51 -13.13 -6.84
N ASP A 42 29.13 -14.40 -6.89
CA ASP A 42 27.74 -14.85 -7.05
C ASP A 42 26.85 -14.36 -5.90
N ARG A 43 27.33 -14.43 -4.66
CA ARG A 43 26.61 -13.91 -3.49
C ARG A 43 26.37 -12.41 -3.58
N VAL A 44 27.40 -11.64 -3.93
CA VAL A 44 27.31 -10.17 -4.06
C VAL A 44 26.36 -9.78 -5.19
N LEU A 45 26.45 -10.47 -6.35
CA LEU A 45 25.56 -10.21 -7.49
C LEU A 45 24.10 -10.52 -7.14
N THR A 46 23.85 -11.66 -6.49
CA THR A 46 22.50 -12.07 -6.10
C THR A 46 21.89 -11.09 -5.09
N ALA A 47 22.66 -10.70 -4.06
CA ALA A 47 22.21 -9.69 -3.09
C ALA A 47 21.84 -8.37 -3.76
N ARG A 48 22.69 -7.88 -4.68
CA ARG A 48 22.43 -6.63 -5.41
C ARG A 48 21.20 -6.73 -6.33
N ALA A 49 21.01 -7.87 -6.97
CA ALA A 49 19.83 -8.12 -7.80
C ALA A 49 18.54 -8.13 -6.96
N ASP A 50 18.57 -8.71 -5.77
CA ASP A 50 17.42 -8.72 -4.86
C ASP A 50 17.07 -7.33 -4.32
N GLU A 51 18.07 -6.51 -3.98
CA GLU A 51 17.85 -5.10 -3.60
C GLU A 51 17.15 -4.31 -4.72
N MET A 52 17.69 -4.39 -5.94
CA MET A 52 17.11 -3.76 -7.12
C MET A 52 15.67 -4.22 -7.38
N ARG A 53 15.41 -5.51 -7.19
CA ARG A 53 14.08 -6.10 -7.34
C ARG A 53 13.11 -5.54 -6.30
N ARG A 54 13.49 -5.48 -5.02
CA ARG A 54 12.64 -4.91 -3.95
C ARG A 54 12.29 -3.46 -4.21
N LEU A 55 13.28 -2.65 -4.58
CA LEU A 55 13.08 -1.25 -4.94
C LEU A 55 12.12 -1.10 -6.13
N SER A 56 12.33 -1.89 -7.19
CA SER A 56 11.47 -1.88 -8.37
C SER A 56 10.02 -2.30 -8.04
N MET A 57 9.85 -3.29 -7.17
CA MET A 57 8.53 -3.72 -6.70
C MET A 57 7.82 -2.65 -5.86
N ALA A 58 8.55 -1.98 -4.97
CA ALA A 58 8.01 -0.87 -4.17
C ALA A 58 7.55 0.28 -5.07
N MET A 59 8.37 0.66 -6.06
CA MET A 59 8.05 1.71 -7.02
C MET A 59 6.88 1.34 -7.93
N TYR A 60 6.81 0.09 -8.40
CA TYR A 60 5.68 -0.40 -9.19
C TYR A 60 4.38 -0.33 -8.39
N ARG A 61 4.41 -0.75 -7.13
CA ARG A 61 3.23 -0.70 -6.26
C ARG A 61 2.78 0.74 -6.01
N LEU A 62 3.71 1.66 -5.79
CA LEU A 62 3.39 3.07 -5.63
C LEU A 62 2.78 3.67 -6.92
N ASP A 63 3.35 3.35 -8.08
CA ASP A 63 2.80 3.75 -9.39
C ASP A 63 1.37 3.22 -9.61
N ASP A 64 1.14 1.93 -9.36
CA ASP A 64 -0.19 1.31 -9.49
C ASP A 64 -1.22 1.97 -8.59
N ASP A 65 -0.84 2.24 -7.34
CA ASP A 65 -1.71 2.86 -6.36
C ASP A 65 -2.09 4.29 -6.79
N LEU A 66 -1.12 5.10 -7.21
CA LEU A 66 -1.35 6.47 -7.70
C LEU A 66 -2.17 6.52 -9.00
N ARG A 67 -1.98 5.56 -9.91
CA ARG A 67 -2.79 5.44 -11.14
C ARG A 67 -4.26 5.15 -10.87
N GLN A 68 -4.55 4.49 -9.75
CA GLN A 68 -5.90 4.11 -9.33
C GLN A 68 -6.52 5.09 -8.32
N LEU A 69 -5.84 6.19 -8.05
CA LEU A 69 -6.37 7.30 -7.27
C LEU A 69 -7.72 7.73 -7.82
N THR A 70 -8.68 8.07 -6.96
CA THR A 70 -10.03 8.50 -7.35
C THR A 70 -10.51 9.67 -6.48
N VAL A 71 -11.40 10.51 -7.04
CA VAL A 71 -11.95 11.68 -6.36
C VAL A 71 -13.08 11.29 -5.42
N ARG A 72 -12.71 10.73 -4.27
CA ARG A 72 -13.65 10.47 -3.16
C ARG A 72 -13.10 11.01 -1.84
N PRO A 73 -13.69 12.09 -1.29
CA PRO A 73 -13.33 12.57 0.04
C PRO A 73 -13.80 11.58 1.10
N VAL A 74 -13.11 11.60 2.23
CA VAL A 74 -13.34 10.69 3.33
C VAL A 74 -13.88 11.45 4.51
N LYS A 75 -14.84 10.87 5.24
CA LYS A 75 -15.30 11.46 6.49
C LYS A 75 -14.46 10.93 7.66
N ASN A 76 -13.96 11.84 8.47
CA ASN A 76 -13.30 11.59 9.75
C ASN A 76 -14.22 12.06 10.90
N ALA A 77 -14.32 11.25 11.94
CA ALA A 77 -15.12 11.53 13.12
C ALA A 77 -14.74 12.83 13.84
N TYR A 78 -13.48 13.28 13.78
CA TYR A 78 -13.00 14.45 14.52
C TYR A 78 -12.90 15.72 13.69
N SER A 79 -12.46 15.62 12.43
CA SER A 79 -12.14 16.77 11.57
C SER A 79 -13.19 17.06 10.49
N GLY A 80 -14.24 16.24 10.38
CA GLY A 80 -15.25 16.39 9.34
C GLY A 80 -14.83 15.69 8.05
N TYR A 81 -14.91 16.36 6.90
CA TYR A 81 -14.44 15.78 5.65
C TYR A 81 -12.96 16.07 5.43
N GLU A 82 -12.23 15.05 5.01
CA GLU A 82 -10.84 15.17 4.61
C GLU A 82 -10.68 15.30 3.09
N PRO A 83 -9.63 15.99 2.64
CA PRO A 83 -9.29 16.12 1.23
C PRO A 83 -9.16 14.77 0.54
N VAL A 84 -9.51 14.73 -0.75
CA VAL A 84 -9.32 13.55 -1.60
C VAL A 84 -7.86 13.13 -1.65
N PHE A 85 -6.96 14.11 -1.68
CA PHE A 85 -5.52 13.93 -1.60
C PHE A 85 -4.96 14.95 -0.62
N GLN A 86 -4.11 14.51 0.29
CA GLN A 86 -3.36 15.39 1.18
C GLN A 86 -1.94 14.86 1.34
N GLY A 87 -0.98 15.74 1.57
CA GLY A 87 0.39 15.32 1.79
C GLY A 87 1.31 16.47 2.13
N VAL A 88 2.41 16.12 2.76
CA VAL A 88 3.51 17.01 3.13
C VAL A 88 4.81 16.41 2.60
N SER A 89 5.95 16.98 2.97
CA SER A 89 7.24 16.56 2.42
C SER A 89 7.60 15.10 2.68
N ASN A 90 7.10 14.45 3.72
CA ASN A 90 7.53 13.10 4.13
C ASN A 90 6.41 12.05 4.14
N GLU A 91 5.20 12.44 3.78
CA GLU A 91 4.04 11.53 3.74
C GLU A 91 2.93 12.08 2.86
N PHE A 92 2.08 11.19 2.37
CA PHE A 92 0.87 11.56 1.64
C PHE A 92 -0.22 10.50 1.79
N GLU A 93 -1.46 10.94 1.68
CA GLU A 93 -2.67 10.13 1.83
C GLU A 93 -3.67 10.43 0.70
N PHE A 94 -4.26 9.38 0.15
CA PHE A 94 -5.21 9.50 -0.96
C PHE A 94 -6.18 8.33 -1.01
N THR A 95 -7.30 8.53 -1.70
CA THR A 95 -8.29 7.48 -1.93
C THR A 95 -8.06 6.83 -3.29
N ARG A 96 -8.05 5.49 -3.35
CA ARG A 96 -7.99 4.71 -4.60
C ARG A 96 -9.15 3.76 -4.76
N LEU A 97 -9.36 3.30 -5.99
CA LEU A 97 -10.17 2.12 -6.28
C LEU A 97 -9.52 0.85 -5.72
N GLY A 98 -10.31 0.03 -5.04
CA GLY A 98 -9.94 -1.30 -4.58
C GLY A 98 -10.02 -2.34 -5.71
N ALA A 99 -9.64 -3.57 -5.40
CA ALA A 99 -9.70 -4.67 -6.38
C ALA A 99 -11.13 -4.86 -6.92
N ALA A 100 -11.24 -5.16 -8.22
CA ALA A 100 -12.52 -5.45 -8.85
C ALA A 100 -13.26 -6.55 -8.09
N ASN A 101 -14.51 -6.28 -7.74
CA ASN A 101 -15.37 -7.22 -7.03
C ASN A 101 -15.90 -8.29 -7.99
N LEU A 102 -15.07 -9.29 -8.30
CA LEU A 102 -15.42 -10.38 -9.23
C LEU A 102 -16.50 -11.32 -8.67
N THR A 103 -16.79 -11.26 -7.37
CA THR A 103 -17.71 -12.18 -6.69
C THR A 103 -19.05 -11.56 -6.31
N GLY A 104 -19.27 -10.27 -6.60
CA GLY A 104 -20.55 -9.58 -6.35
C GLY A 104 -20.88 -9.31 -4.88
N GLU A 105 -19.95 -9.50 -3.95
CA GLU A 105 -20.16 -9.29 -2.51
C GLU A 105 -20.21 -7.78 -2.19
N PRO A 106 -21.08 -7.26 -1.32
CA PRO A 106 -21.07 -5.85 -0.90
C PRO A 106 -19.78 -5.49 -0.15
N ARG A 107 -18.71 -5.18 -0.89
CA ARG A 107 -17.47 -4.59 -0.40
C ARG A 107 -17.38 -3.14 -0.82
N GLY A 108 -16.91 -2.29 0.08
CA GLY A 108 -16.47 -0.95 -0.28
C GLY A 108 -15.29 -1.06 -1.26
N ASN A 109 -15.51 -0.70 -2.51
CA ASN A 109 -14.50 -0.76 -3.58
C ASN A 109 -13.48 0.39 -3.49
N LEU A 110 -13.30 0.99 -2.32
CA LEU A 110 -12.47 2.16 -2.11
C LEU A 110 -11.58 1.96 -0.89
N LEU A 111 -10.32 2.34 -1.03
CA LEU A 111 -9.33 2.27 0.03
C LEU A 111 -8.70 3.64 0.21
N ARG A 112 -8.62 4.09 1.46
CA ARG A 112 -7.74 5.18 1.85
C ARG A 112 -6.35 4.61 2.08
N LEU A 113 -5.36 5.18 1.42
CA LEU A 113 -3.97 4.77 1.52
C LEU A 113 -3.14 5.91 2.05
N HIS A 114 -2.15 5.59 2.86
CA HIS A 114 -1.12 6.49 3.35
C HIS A 114 0.25 5.91 3.06
N TYR A 115 1.17 6.77 2.63
CA TYR A 115 2.58 6.44 2.44
C TYR A 115 3.40 7.36 3.33
N GLY A 116 4.36 6.77 4.04
CA GLY A 116 5.27 7.52 4.90
C GLY A 116 6.42 6.63 5.38
N ILE A 117 7.36 7.23 6.09
CA ILE A 117 8.42 6.48 6.77
C ILE A 117 7.99 6.07 8.17
N GLY A 118 8.43 4.91 8.63
CA GLY A 118 8.20 4.46 9.99
C GLY A 118 9.23 3.43 10.45
N TYR A 119 9.01 2.89 11.64
CA TYR A 119 9.86 1.89 12.26
C TYR A 119 9.13 0.55 12.34
N PRO A 120 9.85 -0.58 12.36
CA PRO A 120 9.21 -1.87 12.59
C PRO A 120 8.61 -1.90 14.00
N GLU A 121 7.29 -1.84 14.11
CA GLU A 121 6.59 -2.23 15.34
C GLU A 121 6.59 -3.76 15.48
N GLU A 122 6.68 -4.30 16.70
CA GLU A 122 6.74 -5.75 16.96
C GLU A 122 5.62 -6.55 16.26
N ASP A 123 4.45 -5.95 16.07
CA ASP A 123 3.29 -6.58 15.42
C ASP A 123 3.33 -6.54 13.88
N SER A 124 4.02 -5.56 13.28
CA SER A 124 4.11 -5.36 11.82
C SER A 124 4.96 -6.44 11.11
N VAL A 125 5.84 -7.11 11.86
CA VAL A 125 6.75 -8.16 11.35
C VAL A 125 6.06 -9.53 11.22
N ARG A 126 4.90 -9.73 11.87
CA ARG A 126 4.21 -11.04 11.92
C ARG A 126 3.68 -11.53 10.57
N GLY A 127 3.52 -10.64 9.58
CA GLY A 127 3.08 -10.97 8.22
C GLY A 127 4.21 -11.30 7.24
N ARG A 128 5.47 -11.09 7.62
CA ARG A 128 6.63 -11.39 6.78
C ARG A 128 6.89 -12.90 6.89
N GLY A 129 6.63 -13.64 5.80
CA GLY A 129 6.77 -15.09 5.74
C GLY A 129 8.05 -15.61 6.42
N ARG A 130 7.92 -16.78 7.05
CA ARG A 130 8.85 -17.50 7.93
C ARG A 130 10.27 -17.74 7.37
N ASP A 131 10.59 -17.25 6.17
CA ASP A 131 11.80 -17.59 5.42
C ASP A 131 12.88 -16.49 5.45
N ARG A 132 12.72 -15.41 6.24
CA ARG A 132 13.81 -14.46 6.52
C ARG A 132 14.47 -14.83 7.84
N GLU A 133 15.33 -15.84 7.79
CA GLU A 133 16.34 -16.04 8.82
C GLU A 133 17.30 -14.83 8.78
N GLN A 134 17.27 -14.03 9.85
CA GLN A 134 18.36 -13.16 10.31
C GLN A 134 18.88 -12.09 9.31
N ASP A 135 18.09 -11.05 9.07
CA ASP A 135 18.67 -9.71 8.83
C ASP A 135 18.29 -8.85 10.04
N GLN A 136 19.17 -8.87 11.04
CA GLN A 136 19.01 -8.31 12.38
C GLN A 136 19.40 -6.83 12.43
N ASP A 137 18.75 -6.02 11.60
CA ASP A 137 18.73 -4.56 11.77
C ASP A 137 17.28 -4.14 12.07
N ASP A 138 16.81 -4.47 13.28
CA ASP A 138 15.48 -4.11 13.81
C ASP A 138 15.27 -2.59 13.92
N ASP A 139 16.30 -1.76 13.67
CA ASP A 139 16.22 -0.29 13.72
C ASP A 139 16.29 0.37 12.33
N THR A 140 15.96 -0.39 11.29
CA THR A 140 15.95 0.15 9.93
C THR A 140 14.64 0.86 9.64
N THR A 141 14.71 2.15 9.32
CA THR A 141 13.54 2.91 8.84
C THR A 141 12.97 2.26 7.56
N LEU A 142 11.66 2.09 7.56
CA LEU A 142 10.89 1.43 6.51
C LEU A 142 10.04 2.44 5.76
N LEU A 143 9.87 2.22 4.46
CA LEU A 143 8.77 2.83 3.71
C LEU A 143 7.51 2.01 3.98
N LEU A 144 6.54 2.64 4.61
CA LEU A 144 5.26 2.04 4.97
C LEU A 144 4.19 2.44 3.96
N ARG A 145 3.40 1.45 3.57
CA ARG A 145 2.15 1.61 2.84
C ARG A 145 1.02 1.23 3.78
N SER A 146 0.34 2.22 4.32
CA SER A 146 -0.73 2.07 5.29
C SER A 146 -2.09 2.09 4.59
N ARG A 147 -3.04 1.29 5.09
CA ARG A 147 -4.43 1.30 4.61
C ARG A 147 -5.44 1.26 5.73
N TRP A 148 -6.54 1.98 5.59
CA TRP A 148 -7.68 1.85 6.49
C TRP A 148 -8.60 0.70 6.06
N ARG A 149 -9.21 0.01 7.02
CA ARG A 149 -10.18 -1.06 6.76
C ARG A 149 -11.53 -0.52 6.27
N ILE A 150 -11.89 0.67 6.72
CA ILE A 150 -13.14 1.35 6.41
C ILE A 150 -12.75 2.72 5.87
N LEU A 151 -13.46 3.18 4.83
CA LEU A 151 -13.20 4.49 4.24
C LEU A 151 -13.54 5.57 5.27
N ASP A 152 -14.78 5.58 5.78
CA ASP A 152 -15.20 6.56 6.80
C ASP A 152 -14.72 6.14 8.19
N ARG A 153 -13.88 6.98 8.79
CA ARG A 153 -13.14 6.66 10.01
C ARG A 153 -13.93 7.00 11.26
N GLY A 154 -13.99 6.03 12.18
CA GLY A 154 -14.37 6.26 13.58
C GLY A 154 -13.17 6.71 14.44
N PRO A 155 -13.42 7.10 15.69
CA PRO A 155 -12.43 7.61 16.64
C PRO A 155 -11.13 6.79 16.78
N ASP A 156 -11.25 5.47 16.79
CA ASP A 156 -10.17 4.54 17.12
C ASP A 156 -9.69 3.71 15.90
N SER A 157 -9.92 4.22 14.68
CA SER A 157 -9.56 3.49 13.47
C SER A 157 -8.08 3.63 13.12
N GLU A 158 -7.27 2.67 13.55
CA GLU A 158 -5.86 2.58 13.17
C GLU A 158 -5.66 2.01 11.75
N PRO A 159 -4.72 2.56 10.97
CA PRO A 159 -4.35 1.97 9.69
C PRO A 159 -3.57 0.67 9.87
N ILE A 160 -3.71 -0.23 8.90
CA ILE A 160 -2.84 -1.40 8.79
C ILE A 160 -1.61 -0.99 7.98
N ALA A 161 -0.45 -0.90 8.65
CA ALA A 161 0.82 -0.62 8.00
C ALA A 161 1.39 -1.87 7.30
N GLU A 162 1.79 -1.72 6.05
CA GLU A 162 2.49 -2.74 5.26
C GLU A 162 3.87 -2.21 4.87
N PRO A 163 4.98 -2.81 5.37
CA PRO A 163 6.31 -2.38 4.98
C PRO A 163 6.62 -2.84 3.55
N ILE A 164 6.91 -1.88 2.66
CA ILE A 164 7.14 -2.14 1.23
C ILE A 164 8.61 -2.04 0.82
N LEU A 165 9.43 -1.31 1.58
CA LEU A 165 10.86 -1.17 1.35
C LEU A 165 11.60 -0.88 2.66
N ASP A 166 12.79 -1.46 2.82
CA ASP A 166 13.68 -1.27 3.96
C ASP A 166 14.86 -0.34 3.60
N GLY A 167 15.59 0.10 4.64
CA GLY A 167 16.82 0.86 4.44
C GLY A 167 16.59 2.31 4.01
N ILE A 168 15.46 2.90 4.39
CA ILE A 168 15.15 4.29 4.04
C ILE A 168 15.99 5.23 4.91
N VAL A 169 16.55 6.26 4.29
CA VAL A 169 17.29 7.34 4.95
C VAL A 169 16.46 8.61 4.94
N ASP A 170 15.83 8.92 3.80
CA ASP A 170 14.98 10.10 3.65
C ASP A 170 13.88 9.85 2.62
N LEU A 171 12.74 10.52 2.82
CA LEU A 171 11.62 10.58 1.91
C LEU A 171 11.22 12.05 1.75
N ASN A 172 11.35 12.55 0.52
CA ASN A 172 10.87 13.86 0.14
C ASN A 172 9.80 13.74 -0.96
N VAL A 173 8.68 14.45 -0.78
CA VAL A 173 7.53 14.47 -1.68
C VAL A 173 7.19 15.90 -2.02
N ARG A 174 7.00 16.18 -3.30
CA ARG A 174 6.58 17.48 -3.82
C ARG A 174 5.41 17.32 -4.77
N TYR A 175 4.58 18.34 -4.85
CA TYR A 175 3.29 18.31 -5.54
C TYR A 175 3.26 19.38 -6.61
N TYR A 176 3.01 19.00 -7.86
CA TYR A 176 2.93 19.94 -8.98
C TYR A 176 1.51 20.50 -9.07
N ASP A 177 1.39 21.81 -8.87
CA ASP A 177 0.14 22.53 -9.02
C ASP A 177 -0.06 22.98 -10.47
N ARG A 178 -1.16 22.54 -11.08
CA ARG A 178 -1.52 22.93 -12.46
C ARG A 178 -1.84 24.41 -12.57
N ASP A 179 -2.45 25.01 -11.55
CA ASP A 179 -2.95 26.38 -11.62
C ASP A 179 -1.81 27.40 -11.52
N THR A 180 -0.81 27.11 -10.68
CA THR A 180 0.34 27.99 -10.45
C THR A 180 1.60 27.56 -11.22
N GLU A 181 1.62 26.37 -11.82
CA GLU A 181 2.77 25.76 -12.50
C GLU A 181 4.02 25.63 -11.62
N VAL A 182 3.82 25.47 -10.30
CA VAL A 182 4.89 25.40 -9.30
C VAL A 182 4.83 24.09 -8.51
N TRP A 183 6.01 23.58 -8.17
CA TRP A 183 6.18 22.47 -7.23
C TRP A 183 6.08 22.95 -5.77
N LEU A 184 5.05 22.49 -5.09
CA LEU A 184 4.73 22.78 -3.69
C LEU A 184 5.25 21.68 -2.76
N ALA A 185 5.55 22.04 -1.51
CA ALA A 185 5.98 21.08 -0.46
C ALA A 185 4.82 20.41 0.28
N GLN A 186 3.59 20.87 0.04
CA GLN A 186 2.39 20.30 0.63
C GLN A 186 1.20 20.41 -0.33
N TRP A 187 0.24 19.50 -0.14
CA TRP A 187 -1.04 19.50 -0.81
C TRP A 187 -2.15 19.20 0.21
N PRO A 188 -3.32 19.85 0.12
CA PRO A 188 -3.62 21.02 -0.71
C PRO A 188 -2.68 22.21 -0.43
N PRO A 189 -2.56 23.18 -1.36
CA PRO A 189 -1.74 24.37 -1.13
C PRO A 189 -2.17 25.11 0.14
N ALA A 190 -1.23 25.63 0.94
CA ALA A 190 -1.51 26.35 2.19
C ALA A 190 -2.46 27.55 2.01
N SER A 191 -2.45 28.15 0.83
CA SER A 191 -3.28 29.30 0.44
C SER A 191 -4.74 28.92 0.17
N THR A 192 -5.08 27.64 0.25
CA THR A 192 -6.44 27.15 0.03
C THR A 192 -7.33 27.51 1.21
N SER A 193 -8.39 28.26 0.94
CA SER A 193 -9.51 28.42 1.86
C SER A 193 -10.63 27.44 1.49
N THR A 194 -10.78 26.35 2.24
CA THR A 194 -11.92 25.44 2.12
C THR A 194 -13.04 25.88 3.07
N THR A 195 -14.28 25.88 2.60
CA THR A 195 -15.45 26.12 3.45
C THR A 195 -15.48 25.08 4.58
N PRO A 196 -15.65 25.47 5.85
CA PRO A 196 -15.78 24.50 6.94
C PRO A 196 -16.88 23.47 6.65
N GLY A 197 -16.52 22.19 6.71
CA GLY A 197 -17.44 21.08 6.41
C GLY A 197 -17.50 20.65 4.95
N GLU A 198 -16.74 21.28 4.06
CA GLU A 198 -16.55 20.87 2.66
C GLU A 198 -15.17 20.22 2.48
N ALA A 199 -15.07 19.24 1.60
CA ALA A 199 -13.81 18.56 1.30
C ALA A 199 -13.09 19.21 0.12
N ASP A 200 -11.78 19.32 0.15
CA ASP A 200 -11.01 19.68 -1.04
C ASP A 200 -10.94 18.50 -2.00
N LEU A 201 -11.44 18.71 -3.23
CA LEU A 201 -11.49 17.70 -4.28
C LEU A 201 -10.34 17.83 -5.29
N ARG A 202 -9.48 18.85 -5.17
CA ARG A 202 -8.38 19.09 -6.09
C ARG A 202 -7.25 18.09 -5.88
N LEU A 203 -6.65 17.71 -6.99
CA LEU A 203 -5.50 16.82 -7.04
C LEU A 203 -4.30 17.57 -7.61
N PRO A 204 -3.08 17.27 -7.15
CA PRO A 204 -1.91 17.73 -7.88
C PRO A 204 -1.88 17.05 -9.26
N GLU A 205 -1.32 17.72 -10.25
CA GLU A 205 -1.20 17.10 -11.59
C GLU A 205 -0.10 16.04 -11.61
N ALA A 206 0.95 16.23 -10.82
CA ALA A 206 2.00 15.26 -10.63
C ALA A 206 2.58 15.31 -9.21
N ILE A 207 3.21 14.21 -8.81
CA ILE A 207 3.94 14.09 -7.56
C ILE A 207 5.38 13.71 -7.89
N GLU A 208 6.34 14.43 -7.31
CA GLU A 208 7.76 14.07 -7.34
C GLU A 208 8.10 13.41 -5.99
N ILE A 209 8.62 12.19 -6.05
CA ILE A 209 9.11 11.45 -4.88
C ILE A 209 10.62 11.29 -5.03
N THR A 210 11.34 11.80 -4.05
CA THR A 210 12.78 11.59 -3.87
C THR A 210 12.99 10.71 -2.65
N LEU A 211 13.53 9.52 -2.87
CA LEU A 211 13.78 8.51 -1.85
C LEU A 211 15.28 8.28 -1.74
N VAL A 212 15.84 8.46 -0.53
CA VAL A 212 17.24 8.13 -0.26
C VAL A 212 17.28 6.81 0.51
N THR A 213 18.01 5.83 -0.02
CA THR A 213 18.19 4.54 0.65
C THR A 213 19.66 4.27 0.94
N ARG A 214 19.94 3.46 1.97
CA ARG A 214 21.31 3.09 2.37
C ARG A 214 22.05 2.33 1.26
N SER A 215 21.34 1.52 0.47
CA SER A 215 21.92 0.61 -0.53
C SER A 215 21.90 1.14 -1.97
N ALA A 216 20.91 1.97 -2.34
CA ALA A 216 20.78 2.47 -3.71
C ALA A 216 21.08 3.97 -3.86
N GLY A 217 21.26 4.70 -2.75
CA GLY A 217 21.44 6.15 -2.77
C GLY A 217 20.13 6.88 -3.06
N GLU A 218 20.23 8.05 -3.70
CA GLU A 218 19.08 8.87 -4.05
C GLU A 218 18.40 8.39 -5.33
N MET A 219 17.08 8.22 -5.26
CA MET A 219 16.22 7.96 -6.41
C MET A 219 15.12 9.01 -6.47
N ARG A 220 14.97 9.64 -7.63
CA ARG A 220 13.90 10.58 -7.91
C ARG A 220 12.96 10.06 -8.98
N ARG A 221 11.66 10.11 -8.73
CA ARG A 221 10.59 9.69 -9.66
C ARG A 221 9.47 10.73 -9.68
N VAL A 222 8.92 10.96 -10.86
CA VAL A 222 7.75 11.81 -11.05
C VAL A 222 6.59 10.95 -11.53
N PHE A 223 5.45 11.07 -10.86
CA PHE A 223 4.22 10.34 -11.15
C PHE A 223 3.14 11.34 -11.57
N SER A 224 2.58 11.17 -12.76
CA SER A 224 1.40 11.93 -13.17
C SER A 224 0.15 11.32 -12.56
N LEU A 225 -0.75 12.16 -12.04
CA LEU A 225 -2.02 11.70 -11.49
C LEU A 225 -3.12 11.71 -12.57
N PRO A 226 -4.12 10.81 -12.45
CA PRO A 226 -5.27 10.83 -13.34
C PRO A 226 -6.05 12.14 -13.24
N GLU A 227 -6.46 12.66 -14.39
CA GLU A 227 -7.30 13.84 -14.46
C GLU A 227 -8.76 13.47 -14.24
N TYR A 228 -9.41 14.16 -13.30
CA TYR A 228 -10.82 13.99 -13.01
C TYR A 228 -11.57 15.28 -13.34
N THR A 229 -12.48 15.20 -14.32
CA THR A 229 -13.45 16.26 -14.56
C THR A 229 -14.59 16.08 -13.56
N ILE A 230 -14.66 16.96 -12.56
CA ILE A 230 -15.80 17.03 -11.66
C ILE A 230 -16.91 17.78 -12.40
N GLU A 231 -17.84 17.04 -12.99
CA GLU A 231 -19.08 17.64 -13.51
C GLU A 231 -19.92 18.11 -12.32
N PHE A 232 -19.76 19.38 -11.94
CA PHE A 232 -20.72 20.03 -11.07
C PHE A 232 -22.04 20.10 -11.83
N GLY A 233 -23.01 19.28 -11.41
CA GLY A 233 -24.39 19.33 -11.90
C GLY A 233 -25.02 20.69 -11.57
N GLY A 234 -24.72 21.70 -12.37
CA GLY A 234 -25.40 22.97 -12.36
C GLY A 234 -26.82 22.74 -12.84
N GLY A 235 -27.76 22.60 -11.90
CA GLY A 235 -29.18 22.74 -12.17
C GLY A 235 -29.44 24.14 -12.71
N SER A 236 -29.33 24.30 -14.03
CA SER A 236 -29.84 25.47 -14.72
C SER A 236 -31.36 25.35 -14.71
N GLY A 237 -31.98 25.94 -13.69
CA GLY A 237 -33.41 26.21 -13.67
C GLY A 237 -33.74 27.14 -14.83
N SER A 238 -34.06 26.56 -15.97
CA SER A 238 -34.66 27.28 -17.09
C SER A 238 -36.10 27.58 -16.74
N GLY A 239 -36.33 28.73 -16.10
CA GLY A 239 -37.63 29.38 -16.08
C GLY A 239 -38.03 29.77 -17.49
N GLY A 240 -38.96 29.02 -18.06
CA GLY A 240 -39.61 29.31 -19.34
C GLY A 240 -41.10 29.10 -19.19
N ASP A 241 -41.80 30.18 -18.84
CA ASP A 241 -43.25 30.30 -18.99
C ASP A 241 -43.66 30.05 -20.44
N GLY A 242 -44.70 29.23 -20.63
CA GLY A 242 -45.25 28.89 -21.93
C GLY A 242 -46.53 28.09 -21.78
N VAL A 243 -47.61 28.79 -21.45
CA VAL A 243 -49.00 28.32 -21.48
C VAL A 243 -49.35 27.81 -22.88
N ASP A 244 -49.89 26.59 -23.00
CA ASP A 244 -51.04 26.38 -23.89
C ASP A 244 -51.95 25.24 -23.42
N ASN A 245 -53.24 25.48 -23.61
CA ASN A 245 -54.40 24.78 -23.11
C ASN A 245 -54.94 23.83 -24.18
N GLY A 246 -55.35 22.61 -23.82
CA GLY A 246 -55.99 21.69 -24.76
C GLY A 246 -56.40 20.40 -24.08
N GLY A 247 -57.64 20.34 -23.60
CA GLY A 247 -58.20 19.19 -22.90
C GLY A 247 -58.48 17.99 -23.80
N ASP A 248 -58.62 16.84 -23.17
CA ASP A 248 -59.62 15.84 -23.55
C ASP A 248 -60.02 15.01 -22.33
N SER A 249 -61.30 14.67 -22.30
CA SER A 249 -62.02 14.02 -21.21
C SER A 249 -62.49 12.65 -21.66
N GLY A 250 -62.45 11.67 -20.77
CA GLY A 250 -63.06 10.35 -20.93
C GLY A 250 -62.06 9.27 -20.56
N GLY A 251 -62.31 8.37 -19.62
CA GLY A 251 -63.52 7.98 -18.91
C GLY A 251 -63.31 6.52 -18.50
N GLU A 252 -63.75 6.17 -17.28
CA GLU A 252 -64.29 4.83 -16.87
C GLU A 252 -63.35 3.59 -17.01
N ASP A 253 -63.32 2.57 -16.15
CA ASP A 253 -64.00 2.21 -14.90
C ASP A 253 -63.29 0.95 -14.33
N ASP A 254 -63.49 0.72 -13.03
CA ASP A 254 -63.62 -0.53 -12.26
C ASP A 254 -62.59 -1.68 -12.30
N GLY A 255 -62.40 -2.31 -11.12
CA GLY A 255 -61.90 -3.68 -11.02
C GLY A 255 -61.08 -4.04 -9.78
N SER A 256 -61.76 -4.24 -8.65
CA SER A 256 -61.31 -4.85 -7.38
C SER A 256 -60.72 -6.28 -7.47
N ASP A 257 -59.79 -6.64 -6.57
CA ASP A 257 -59.78 -7.89 -5.76
C ASP A 257 -58.58 -7.86 -4.76
N GLU A 258 -58.80 -7.73 -3.46
CA GLU A 258 -58.80 -8.79 -2.42
C GLU A 258 -57.56 -9.71 -2.35
N GLY A 259 -56.97 -9.77 -1.14
CA GLY A 259 -55.83 -10.61 -0.82
C GLY A 259 -55.51 -10.54 0.68
N GLU A 260 -56.39 -11.14 1.48
CA GLU A 260 -56.24 -11.36 2.92
C GLU A 260 -55.00 -12.19 3.29
N GLY A 261 -54.50 -11.95 4.52
CA GLY A 261 -54.05 -13.03 5.39
C GLY A 261 -52.59 -12.95 5.86
N ARG A 262 -52.36 -12.57 7.11
CA ARG A 262 -52.46 -13.47 8.28
C ARG A 262 -51.86 -12.82 9.52
N ASN A 263 -52.71 -12.67 10.52
CA ASN A 263 -52.39 -12.42 11.91
C ASN A 263 -51.83 -13.71 12.52
N SER A 264 -50.80 -13.61 13.37
CA SER A 264 -50.45 -14.66 14.33
C SER A 264 -50.02 -14.01 15.63
N ASP A 265 -50.98 -13.90 16.54
CA ASP A 265 -50.76 -13.92 17.99
C ASP A 265 -50.36 -15.35 18.39
N ASP A 266 -49.45 -15.51 19.35
CA ASP A 266 -49.72 -16.24 20.62
C ASP A 266 -48.45 -16.50 21.46
N ALA A 267 -48.63 -16.32 22.77
CA ALA A 267 -47.94 -16.86 23.96
C ALA A 267 -46.40 -16.75 24.08
N GLY A 268 -45.82 -16.30 25.20
CA GLY A 268 -46.30 -16.26 26.58
C GLY A 268 -45.51 -17.24 27.46
N SER A 269 -44.59 -16.75 28.30
CA SER A 269 -44.15 -17.30 29.60
C SER A 269 -43.22 -16.29 30.27
N ARG A 270 -43.67 -15.59 31.33
CA ARG A 270 -43.65 -15.96 32.78
C ARG A 270 -42.25 -15.84 33.39
N ASP A 271 -42.07 -14.82 34.23
CA ASP A 271 -41.95 -14.89 35.71
C ASP A 271 -40.49 -15.12 36.11
N ASP A 272 -39.89 -14.58 37.16
CA ASP A 272 -40.29 -13.71 38.29
C ASP A 272 -38.96 -13.34 39.00
N SER A 273 -39.05 -12.43 39.96
CA SER A 273 -38.19 -12.28 41.14
C SER A 273 -37.09 -11.20 41.09
N SER A 274 -37.52 -9.99 41.50
CA SER A 274 -37.06 -9.25 42.71
C SER A 274 -35.64 -9.49 43.24
N ASP A 275 -34.93 -8.38 43.49
CA ASP A 275 -34.32 -7.92 44.78
C ASP A 275 -33.17 -6.96 44.39
N GLY A 276 -33.18 -5.67 44.70
CA GLY A 276 -33.11 -5.07 46.02
C GLY A 276 -31.85 -4.18 46.07
N GLY A 277 -31.96 -2.94 46.55
CA GLY A 277 -30.79 -2.12 46.89
C GLY A 277 -30.79 -0.69 46.38
N ASN A 278 -31.74 0.12 46.86
CA ASN A 278 -31.65 1.58 46.82
C ASN A 278 -30.65 2.03 47.90
N GLY A 279 -29.71 2.90 47.55
CA GLY A 279 -28.66 3.39 48.45
C GLY A 279 -28.25 4.80 48.09
N ASP A 280 -29.18 5.75 48.22
CA ASP A 280 -28.88 7.17 48.35
C ASP A 280 -28.26 7.43 49.74
N SER A 281 -27.18 8.19 49.78
CA SER A 281 -26.69 8.86 50.99
C SER A 281 -26.05 10.18 50.58
N GLU A 282 -26.77 11.25 50.91
CA GLU A 282 -26.35 12.65 50.84
C GLU A 282 -25.05 12.94 51.62
N ALA A 283 -24.32 13.92 51.07
CA ALA A 283 -23.63 15.04 51.69
C ALA A 283 -23.33 15.00 53.20
N THR A 284 -22.08 15.30 53.56
CA THR A 284 -21.71 16.40 54.49
C THR A 284 -20.19 16.63 54.49
N GLN A 285 -19.82 17.92 54.32
CA GLN A 285 -18.52 18.59 54.57
C GLN A 285 -17.36 18.42 53.58
#